data_AF-A0A0L0FP09-F1
#
_entry.id   AF-A0A0L0FP09-F1
#
_cell.length_a   1.000
_cell.length_b   1.000
_cell.length_c   1.000
_cell.angle_alpha   90.00
_cell.angle_beta   90.00
_cell.angle_gamma   90.00
#
_symmetry.space_group_name_H-M   'P 1'
#
loop_
_entity.id
_entity.type
_entity.pdbx_description
1 polymer ?
#
loop_
_entity_poly.entity_id
_entity_poly.type
_entity_poly.pdbx_seq_one_letter_code
_entity_poly.pdbx_strand_id
1 'polypeptide(L)'
;EKENKHYCIRNFKISHSDKPEQVRDIRQFHYTSWPDFGVPTTGEGVMEMREEIIGWQGKAPPVVHCSAGVGRTGTYVAIDTGLAQQAANKREANIYQLTETMKKQRQGMVQTPEQYEFIYTTLRQADAVQPE
;
A
#
# COMPACT_ATOMS: atom_id res chain seq x y z
N GLU A 1 -1.85 -10.61 -17.97
CA GLU A 1 -1.63 -10.63 -16.51
C GLU A 1 -0.12 -10.51 -16.30
N LYS A 2 0.33 -9.57 -15.46
CA LYS A 2 1.75 -9.47 -15.07
C LYS A 2 1.85 -10.10 -13.68
N GLU A 3 2.76 -11.03 -13.51
CA GLU A 3 2.98 -11.72 -12.25
C GLU A 3 4.44 -11.55 -11.82
N ASN A 4 4.64 -11.25 -10.55
CA ASN A 4 5.94 -11.21 -9.88
C ASN A 4 5.85 -12.12 -8.63
N LYS A 5 6.98 -12.45 -8.00
CA LYS A 5 7.08 -13.30 -6.80
C LYS A 5 6.20 -12.85 -5.62
N HIS A 6 5.74 -11.59 -5.59
CA HIS A 6 5.01 -11.01 -4.46
C HIS A 6 3.55 -10.63 -4.77
N TYR A 7 3.24 -10.27 -6.01
CA TYR A 7 1.93 -9.74 -6.39
C TYR A 7 1.63 -10.00 -7.87
N CYS A 8 0.34 -9.99 -8.19
CA CYS A 8 -0.15 -10.07 -9.57
C CYS A 8 -0.93 -8.80 -9.95
N ILE A 9 -0.92 -8.48 -11.24
CA ILE A 9 -1.59 -7.30 -11.81
C ILE A 9 -2.63 -7.73 -12.83
N ARG A 10 -3.87 -7.28 -12.63
CA ARG A 10 -5.01 -7.48 -13.55
C ARG A 10 -5.49 -6.15 -14.09
N ASN A 11 -5.86 -6.12 -15.37
CA ASN A 11 -6.48 -4.97 -16.00
C ASN A 11 -7.92 -5.32 -16.36
N PHE A 12 -8.86 -4.48 -15.93
CA PHE A 12 -10.28 -4.61 -16.20
C PHE A 12 -10.75 -3.39 -16.98
N LYS A 13 -11.74 -3.59 -17.85
CA LYS A 13 -12.54 -2.52 -18.44
C LYS A 13 -13.94 -2.64 -17.86
N ILE A 14 -14.38 -1.59 -17.18
CA ILE A 14 -15.68 -1.56 -16.51
C ILE A 14 -16.50 -0.42 -17.10
N SER A 15 -17.75 -0.71 -17.45
CA SER A 15 -18.74 0.30 -17.83
C SER A 15 -20.01 0.10 -17.00
N HIS A 16 -20.79 1.16 -16.86
CA HIS A 16 -22.11 1.06 -16.24
C HIS A 16 -23.10 0.50 -17.27
N SER A 17 -24.03 -0.37 -16.86
CA SER A 17 -25.04 -0.97 -17.76
C SER A 17 -25.80 0.08 -18.57
N ASP A 18 -26.15 1.17 -17.91
CA ASP A 18 -26.96 2.25 -18.49
C ASP A 18 -26.13 3.23 -19.34
N LYS A 19 -24.80 3.12 -19.33
CA LYS A 19 -23.85 3.98 -20.06
C LYS A 19 -22.67 3.14 -20.61
N PRO A 20 -22.94 2.18 -21.51
CA PRO A 20 -21.94 1.23 -21.98
C PRO A 20 -20.76 1.90 -22.71
N GLU A 21 -20.97 3.10 -23.27
CA GLU A 21 -19.96 3.92 -23.92
C GLU A 21 -18.94 4.53 -22.94
N GLN A 22 -19.29 4.65 -21.66
CA GLN A 22 -18.41 5.21 -20.63
C GLN A 22 -17.56 4.11 -19.98
N VAL A 23 -16.53 3.68 -20.70
CA VAL A 23 -15.60 2.65 -20.23
C VAL A 23 -14.51 3.26 -19.35
N ARG A 24 -14.25 2.62 -18.20
CA ARG A 24 -13.13 2.93 -17.30
C ARG A 24 -12.15 1.77 -17.27
N ASP A 25 -10.87 2.10 -17.42
CA ASP A 25 -9.77 1.18 -17.19
C ASP A 25 -9.45 1.10 -15.69
N ILE A 26 -9.49 -0.11 -15.13
CA ILE A 26 -9.16 -0.38 -13.73
C ILE A 26 -7.99 -1.35 -13.68
N ARG A 27 -6.91 -0.96 -13.01
CA ARG A 27 -5.79 -1.85 -12.71
C ARG A 27 -5.85 -2.29 -11.26
N GLN A 28 -5.95 -3.59 -11.04
CA GLN A 28 -5.90 -4.21 -9.72
C GLN A 28 -4.50 -4.74 -9.46
N PHE A 29 -3.93 -4.32 -8.35
CA PHE A 29 -2.71 -4.86 -7.78
C PHE A 29 -3.10 -5.76 -6.61
N HIS A 30 -2.78 -7.05 -6.71
CA HIS A 30 -3.13 -8.03 -5.68
C HIS A 30 -1.85 -8.64 -5.11
N TYR A 31 -1.48 -8.22 -3.91
CA TYR A 31 -0.36 -8.78 -3.16
C TYR A 31 -0.72 -10.15 -2.60
N THR A 32 -0.08 -11.19 -3.13
CA THR A 32 -0.44 -12.59 -2.87
C THR A 32 0.46 -13.25 -1.84
N SER A 33 1.66 -12.71 -1.58
CA SER A 33 2.61 -13.28 -0.61
C SER A 33 2.52 -12.68 0.80
N TRP A 34 1.41 -12.02 1.15
CA TRP A 34 1.21 -11.44 2.49
C TRP A 34 0.43 -12.41 3.39
N PRO A 35 1.07 -13.03 4.39
CA PRO A 35 0.42 -14.03 5.24
C PRO A 35 -0.72 -13.44 6.06
N ASP A 36 -1.78 -14.22 6.28
CA ASP A 36 -2.98 -13.75 7.00
C ASP A 36 -2.74 -13.41 8.48
N PHE A 37 -1.77 -14.05 9.13
CA PHE A 37 -1.43 -13.85 10.55
C PHE A 37 -0.01 -13.31 10.76
N GLY A 38 0.53 -12.59 9.78
CA GLY A 38 1.89 -12.06 9.88
C GLY A 38 2.17 -10.92 8.92
N VAL A 39 3.44 -10.77 8.62
CA VAL A 39 3.96 -9.77 7.70
C VAL A 39 4.88 -10.44 6.68
N PRO A 40 5.08 -9.85 5.50
CA PRO A 40 6.15 -10.29 4.61
C PRO A 40 7.51 -10.26 5.31
N THR A 41 8.44 -11.12 4.87
CA THR A 41 9.78 -11.19 5.47
C THR A 41 10.59 -9.91 5.24
N THR A 42 10.37 -9.23 4.12
CA THR A 42 11.03 -7.97 3.76
C THR A 42 10.02 -6.97 3.19
N GLY A 43 10.35 -5.68 3.22
CA GLY A 43 9.52 -4.62 2.62
C GLY A 43 9.62 -4.55 1.09
N GLU A 44 10.55 -5.30 0.48
CA GLU A 44 10.92 -5.23 -0.95
C GLU A 44 9.68 -5.32 -1.86
N GLY A 45 8.90 -6.40 -1.75
CA GLY A 45 7.72 -6.56 -2.60
C GLY A 45 6.66 -5.47 -2.40
N VAL A 46 6.53 -4.93 -1.18
CA VAL A 46 5.57 -3.85 -0.89
C VAL A 46 6.02 -2.56 -1.56
N MET A 47 7.31 -2.25 -1.48
CA MET A 47 7.91 -1.10 -2.15
C MET A 47 7.84 -1.23 -3.68
N GLU A 48 8.18 -2.40 -4.24
CA GLU A 48 8.05 -2.69 -5.68
C GLU A 48 6.61 -2.47 -6.18
N MET A 49 5.63 -3.03 -5.46
CA MET A 49 4.22 -2.86 -5.81
C MET A 49 3.79 -1.40 -5.72
N ARG A 50 4.25 -0.68 -4.69
CA ARG A 50 3.95 0.75 -4.51
C ARG A 50 4.45 1.59 -5.68
N GLU A 51 5.69 1.38 -6.13
CA GLU A 51 6.24 2.14 -7.26
C GLU A 51 5.43 1.91 -8.55
N GLU A 52 4.99 0.67 -8.80
CA GLU A 52 4.10 0.35 -9.92
C GLU A 52 2.70 0.98 -9.78
N ILE A 53 2.18 1.09 -8.55
CA ILE A 53 0.93 1.79 -8.26
C ILE A 53 1.10 3.28 -8.56
N ILE A 54 2.15 3.93 -8.05
CA ILE A 54 2.42 5.36 -8.27
C ILE A 54 2.59 5.66 -9.76
N GLY A 55 3.29 4.81 -10.50
CA GLY A 55 3.47 4.97 -11.94
C GLY A 55 2.19 4.86 -12.77
N TRP A 56 1.12 4.25 -12.22
CA TRP A 56 -0.18 4.11 -12.88
C TRP A 56 -1.26 5.03 -12.30
N GLN A 57 -1.11 5.48 -11.06
CA GLN A 57 -2.13 6.19 -10.31
C GLN A 57 -2.46 7.55 -10.94
N GLY A 58 -3.75 7.80 -11.15
CA GLY A 58 -4.28 9.09 -11.57
C GLY A 58 -4.53 10.04 -10.39
N LYS A 59 -5.43 11.02 -10.60
CA LYS A 59 -5.77 12.01 -9.55
C LYS A 59 -6.71 11.48 -8.46
N ALA A 60 -7.36 10.34 -8.70
CA ALA A 60 -8.29 9.74 -7.75
C ALA A 60 -7.54 8.90 -6.70
N PRO A 61 -8.01 8.87 -5.44
CA PRO A 61 -7.41 8.03 -4.42
C PRO A 61 -7.60 6.54 -4.76
N PRO A 62 -6.60 5.69 -4.51
CA PRO A 62 -6.71 4.25 -4.75
C PRO A 62 -7.66 3.61 -3.75
N VAL A 63 -8.34 2.54 -4.18
CA VAL A 63 -9.05 1.64 -3.27
C VAL A 63 -8.07 0.61 -2.75
N VAL A 64 -7.86 0.58 -1.43
CA VAL A 64 -7.02 -0.42 -0.76
C VAL A 64 -7.90 -1.27 0.13
N HIS A 65 -7.82 -2.60 -0.01
CA HIS A 65 -8.58 -3.53 0.81
C HIS A 65 -7.77 -4.78 1.15
N CYS A 66 -8.26 -5.53 2.14
CA CYS A 66 -7.82 -6.90 2.43
C CYS A 66 -9.08 -7.74 2.71
N SER A 67 -9.16 -8.43 3.85
CA SER A 67 -10.40 -9.06 4.33
C SER A 67 -11.26 -8.05 5.11
N ALA A 68 -10.83 -7.65 6.32
CA ALA A 68 -11.55 -6.67 7.15
C ALA A 68 -11.24 -5.20 6.79
N GLY A 69 -10.26 -4.96 5.91
CA GLY A 69 -9.87 -3.62 5.46
C GLY A 69 -9.20 -2.77 6.55
N VAL A 70 -8.47 -3.38 7.49
CA VAL A 70 -7.88 -2.66 8.64
C VAL A 70 -6.44 -3.05 8.96
N GLY A 71 -6.10 -4.35 9.01
CA GLY A 71 -4.73 -4.83 9.29
C GLY A 71 -3.77 -4.55 8.14
N ARG A 72 -3.67 -5.48 7.17
CA ARG A 72 -2.83 -5.33 5.96
C ARG A 72 -3.08 -4.02 5.21
N THR A 73 -4.36 -3.62 5.11
CA THR A 73 -4.75 -2.34 4.52
C THR A 73 -4.13 -1.16 5.26
N GLY A 74 -4.22 -1.12 6.59
CA GLY A 74 -3.61 -0.06 7.38
C GLY A 74 -2.10 -0.09 7.31
N THR A 75 -1.48 -1.27 7.33
CA THR A 75 -0.03 -1.42 7.19
C THR A 75 0.45 -0.86 5.85
N TYR A 76 -0.19 -1.23 4.74
CA TYR A 76 0.15 -0.70 3.42
C TYR A 76 -0.02 0.82 3.34
N VAL A 77 -1.16 1.37 3.79
CA VAL A 77 -1.42 2.82 3.76
C VAL A 77 -0.41 3.59 4.61
N ALA A 78 0.00 3.04 5.76
CA ALA A 78 1.02 3.66 6.61
C ALA A 78 2.40 3.67 5.95
N ILE A 79 2.79 2.58 5.30
CA ILE A 79 4.05 2.51 4.53
C ILE A 79 4.02 3.50 3.37
N ASP A 80 2.95 3.50 2.56
CA ASP A 80 2.82 4.40 1.41
C ASP A 80 2.91 5.88 1.81
N THR A 81 2.17 6.25 2.87
CA THR A 81 2.17 7.62 3.41
C THR A 81 3.52 7.97 4.02
N GLY A 82 4.14 7.05 4.76
CA GLY A 82 5.44 7.26 5.39
C GLY A 82 6.55 7.51 4.37
N LEU A 83 6.62 6.68 3.32
CA LEU A 83 7.57 6.86 2.23
C LEU A 83 7.35 8.19 1.48
N ALA A 84 6.09 8.56 1.24
CA ALA A 84 5.78 9.86 0.63
C ALA A 84 6.23 11.04 1.52
N GLN A 85 6.04 10.95 2.85
CA GLN A 85 6.50 11.97 3.80
C GLN A 85 8.02 12.06 3.87
N GLN A 86 8.73 10.93 3.87
CA GLN A 86 10.19 10.87 3.85
C GLN A 86 10.75 11.51 2.58
N ALA A 87 10.21 11.15 1.42
CA ALA A 87 10.61 11.72 0.14
C ALA A 87 10.37 13.23 0.07
N ALA A 88 9.24 13.72 0.60
CA ALA A 88 8.90 15.14 0.56
C ALA A 88 9.71 16.00 1.54
N ASN A 89 9.96 15.50 2.75
CA ASN A 89 10.52 16.31 3.84
C ASN A 89 11.98 15.99 4.18
N LYS A 90 12.58 14.96 3.55
CA LYS A 90 13.90 14.42 3.90
C LYS A 90 14.04 14.13 5.40
N ARG A 91 12.98 13.59 6.01
CA ARG A 91 12.89 13.28 7.44
C ARG A 91 12.10 12.00 7.66
N GLU A 92 12.48 11.23 8.66
CA GLU A 92 11.75 10.04 9.07
C GLU A 92 10.28 10.34 9.38
N ALA A 93 9.39 9.43 8.97
CA ALA A 93 7.98 9.55 9.24
C ALA A 93 7.66 9.24 10.72
N ASN A 94 6.81 10.04 11.35
CA ASN A 94 6.31 9.74 12.69
C ASN A 94 5.21 8.68 12.62
N ILE A 95 5.60 7.40 12.66
CA ILE A 95 4.66 6.26 12.51
C ILE A 95 3.59 6.25 13.62
N TYR A 96 3.91 6.67 14.83
CA TYR A 96 2.92 6.77 15.91
C TYR A 96 1.82 7.77 15.56
N GLN A 97 2.19 9.01 15.22
CA GLN A 97 1.22 10.04 14.84
C GLN A 97 0.43 9.65 13.58
N LEU A 98 1.09 9.03 12.61
CA LEU A 98 0.47 8.54 11.39
C LEU A 98 -0.62 7.50 11.69
N THR A 99 -0.28 6.46 12.44
CA THR A 99 -1.23 5.38 12.78
C THR A 99 -2.37 5.87 13.66
N GLU A 100 -2.11 6.77 14.62
CA GLU A 100 -3.17 7.41 15.41
C GLU A 100 -4.11 8.26 14.55
N THR A 101 -3.59 8.96 13.54
CA THR A 101 -4.42 9.71 12.59
C THR A 101 -5.27 8.77 11.73
N MET A 102 -4.71 7.64 11.29
CA MET A 102 -5.44 6.64 10.51
C MET A 102 -6.57 5.99 11.32
N LYS A 103 -6.33 5.67 12.59
CA LYS A 103 -7.34 5.10 13.49
C LYS A 103 -8.54 6.02 13.72
N LYS A 104 -8.35 7.35 13.63
CA LYS A 104 -9.44 8.34 13.69
C LYS A 104 -10.32 8.33 12.44
N GLN A 105 -9.78 7.95 11.28
CA GLN A 105 -10.54 7.85 10.02
C GLN A 105 -11.20 6.49 9.85
N ARG A 106 -10.54 5.41 10.31
CA ARG A 106 -11.09 4.06 10.34
C ARG A 106 -10.57 3.34 11.58
N GLN A 107 -11.47 2.94 12.47
CA GLN A 107 -11.08 2.25 13.70
C GLN A 107 -10.38 0.92 13.38
N GLY A 108 -9.30 0.61 14.12
CA GLY A 108 -8.58 -0.66 14.03
C GLY A 108 -7.49 -0.72 12.95
N MET A 109 -7.16 0.40 12.30
CA MET A 109 -6.05 0.45 11.33
C MET A 109 -4.72 0.06 11.99
N VAL A 110 -4.00 -0.87 11.34
CA VAL A 110 -2.81 -1.57 11.86
C VAL A 110 -3.17 -2.36 13.12
N GLN A 111 -3.38 -3.67 12.96
CA GLN A 111 -4.02 -4.49 13.99
C GLN A 111 -3.06 -5.17 14.96
N THR A 112 -1.85 -5.50 14.52
CA THR A 112 -0.90 -6.26 15.35
C THR A 112 0.42 -5.53 15.55
N PRO A 113 1.16 -5.85 16.64
CA PRO A 113 2.51 -5.31 16.86
C PRO A 113 3.48 -5.62 15.70
N GLU A 114 3.40 -6.81 15.10
CA GLU A 114 4.25 -7.23 13.99
C GLU A 114 3.99 -6.37 12.75
N GLN A 115 2.72 -6.03 12.48
CA GLN A 115 2.35 -5.09 11.42
C GLN A 115 2.89 -3.70 11.69
N TYR A 116 2.87 -3.25 12.95
CA TYR A 116 3.39 -1.95 13.34
C TYR A 116 4.91 -1.89 13.18
N GLU A 117 5.63 -2.91 13.67
CA GLU A 117 7.08 -3.05 13.50
C GLU A 117 7.48 -3.14 12.02
N PHE A 118 6.70 -3.87 11.21
CA PHE A 118 6.95 -4.01 9.78
C PHE A 118 6.91 -2.67 9.02
N ILE A 119 6.12 -1.70 9.48
CA ILE A 119 6.16 -0.33 8.93
C ILE A 119 7.54 0.28 9.17
N TYR A 120 8.05 0.23 10.42
CA TYR A 120 9.37 0.77 10.76
C TYR A 120 10.49 0.11 9.97
N THR A 121 10.47 -1.22 9.84
CA THR A 121 11.52 -1.94 9.10
C THR A 121 11.49 -1.59 7.62
N THR A 122 10.29 -1.48 7.02
CA THR A 122 10.13 -1.14 5.61
C THR A 122 10.59 0.29 5.30
N LEU A 123 10.20 1.27 6.11
CA LEU A 123 10.63 2.67 5.92
C LEU A 123 12.15 2.82 6.03
N ARG A 124 12.78 2.18 7.04
CA ARG A 124 14.25 2.20 7.19
C ARG A 124 14.97 1.49 6.05
N GLN A 125 14.40 0.40 5.54
CA GLN A 125 14.96 -0.31 4.39
C GLN A 125 14.98 0.60 3.16
N ALA A 126 13.94 1.41 2.95
CA ALA A 126 13.88 2.35 1.83
C ALA A 126 14.96 3.45 1.92
N ASP A 127 15.17 4.01 3.12
CA ASP A 127 16.19 5.04 3.35
C ASP A 127 17.62 4.51 3.07
N ALA A 128 17.89 3.25 3.42
CA ALA A 128 19.20 2.62 3.19
C ALA A 128 19.53 2.36 1.71
N VAL A 129 18.54 2.43 0.81
CA VAL A 129 18.70 2.17 -0.63
C VAL A 129 18.86 3.47 -1.44
N GLN A 130 18.65 4.65 -0.83
CA GLN A 130 18.86 5.93 -1.50
C GLN A 130 20.37 6.24 -1.58
N PRO A 131 20.96 6.40 -2.78
CA PRO A 131 22.35 6.88 -2.90
C PRO A 131 22.45 8.34 -2.42
N GLU A 132 23.59 8.70 -1.81
CA GLU A 132 23.93 10.08 -1.39
C GLU A 132 23.79 11.10 -2.52
#